data_AF-A0A6A6Z6L8-F1
#
_entry.id   AF-A0A6A6Z6L8-F1
#
_cell.length_a   1.000
_cell.length_b   1.000
_cell.length_c   1.000
_cell.angle_alpha   90.00
_cell.angle_beta   90.00
_cell.angle_gamma   90.00
#
_symmetry.space_group_name_H-M   'P 1'
#
loop_
_entity.id
_entity.type
_entity.pdbx_description
1 polymer ?
#
loop_
_entity_poly.entity_id
_entity_poly.type
_entity_poly.pdbx_seq_one_letter_code
_entity_poly.pdbx_strand_id
1 'polypeptide(L)'
;MASETPVETPQPPIVQNQAKDPVETFTLKDSRTLAHARYGASMDSKTYLIFYFNGTPGSHLECQLLNKPVLNFGIPLIATDRPGFGSSSWQDNRTLLQWPQAILELADHLGISKFGVLGLSGVGPYILACFHELP
;
A
#
# COMPACT_ATOMS: atom_id res chain seq x y z
N MET A 1 20.61 -49.61 -10.24
CA MET A 1 20.47 -48.37 -9.46
C MET A 1 19.57 -47.46 -10.27
N ALA A 2 18.28 -47.40 -9.96
CA ALA A 2 17.33 -46.56 -10.68
C ALA A 2 17.52 -45.11 -10.20
N SER A 3 17.79 -44.20 -11.14
CA SER A 3 17.87 -42.76 -10.91
C SER A 3 16.45 -42.22 -10.79
N GLU A 4 16.04 -41.81 -9.58
CA GLU A 4 14.80 -41.08 -9.37
C GLU A 4 14.96 -39.66 -9.93
N THR A 5 14.16 -39.33 -10.94
CA THR A 5 14.01 -37.95 -11.42
C THR A 5 13.27 -37.15 -10.35
N PRO A 6 13.71 -35.92 -10.01
CA PRO A 6 12.99 -35.09 -9.04
C PRO A 6 11.58 -34.80 -9.54
N VAL A 7 10.58 -35.04 -8.69
CA VAL A 7 9.20 -34.62 -8.93
C VAL A 7 9.17 -33.10 -8.80
N GLU A 8 9.05 -32.41 -9.93
CA GLU A 8 8.83 -30.97 -9.97
C GLU A 8 7.46 -30.68 -9.35
N THR A 9 7.45 -30.14 -8.14
CA THR A 9 6.21 -29.63 -7.52
C THR A 9 5.61 -28.57 -8.44
N PRO A 10 4.31 -28.66 -8.80
CA PRO A 10 3.67 -27.63 -9.60
C PRO A 10 3.82 -26.30 -8.87
N GLN A 11 4.55 -25.36 -9.47
CA GLN A 11 4.54 -24.01 -8.96
C GLN A 11 3.11 -23.48 -9.10
N PRO A 12 2.52 -22.92 -8.02
CA PRO A 12 1.22 -22.29 -8.14
C PRO A 12 1.31 -21.27 -9.27
N PRO A 13 0.27 -21.16 -10.12
CA PRO A 13 0.29 -20.24 -11.24
C PRO A 13 0.67 -18.86 -10.71
N ILE A 14 1.61 -18.19 -11.40
CA ILE A 14 1.91 -16.78 -11.15
C ILE A 14 0.62 -16.03 -11.46
N VAL A 15 -0.23 -15.87 -10.44
CA VAL A 15 -1.42 -15.04 -10.54
C VAL A 15 -0.90 -13.62 -10.66
N GLN A 16 -0.91 -13.09 -11.87
CA GLN A 16 -0.77 -11.66 -12.10
C GLN A 16 -2.00 -11.00 -11.47
N ASN A 17 -1.95 -10.74 -10.16
CA ASN A 17 -3.01 -10.09 -9.42
C ASN A 17 -3.00 -8.61 -9.75
N GLN A 18 -3.37 -8.20 -10.97
CA GLN A 18 -3.38 -6.79 -11.34
C GLN A 18 -4.21 -5.98 -10.33
N ALA A 19 -3.71 -4.80 -9.96
CA ALA A 19 -4.49 -3.83 -9.21
C ALA A 19 -5.84 -3.65 -9.91
N LYS A 20 -6.93 -3.57 -9.14
CA LYS A 20 -8.27 -3.40 -9.74
C LYS A 20 -8.34 -2.11 -10.53
N ASP A 21 -7.66 -1.08 -10.03
CA ASP A 21 -7.59 0.25 -10.61
C ASP A 21 -6.13 0.58 -10.98
N PRO A 22 -5.89 1.39 -12.03
CA PRO A 22 -4.55 1.87 -12.36
C PRO A 22 -3.94 2.65 -11.19
N VAL A 23 -2.61 2.71 -11.12
CA VAL A 23 -1.93 3.60 -10.18
C VAL A 23 -2.33 5.06 -10.47
N GLU A 24 -2.77 5.75 -9.44
CA GLU A 24 -3.12 7.17 -9.45
C GLU A 24 -1.99 7.96 -8.77
N THR A 25 -1.91 9.25 -9.06
CA THR A 25 -0.96 10.16 -8.43
C THR A 25 -1.68 11.35 -7.82
N PHE A 26 -1.18 11.77 -6.65
CA PHE A 26 -1.65 12.93 -5.92
C PHE A 26 -0.49 13.90 -5.70
N THR A 27 -0.73 15.18 -5.93
CA THR A 27 0.27 16.23 -5.66
C THR A 27 0.08 16.75 -4.24
N LEU A 28 1.09 16.51 -3.40
CA LEU A 28 1.17 17.03 -2.04
C LEU A 28 1.34 18.55 -2.05
N LYS A 29 1.03 19.21 -0.92
CA LYS A 29 1.18 20.67 -0.77
C LYS A 29 2.59 21.18 -1.02
N ASP A 30 3.60 20.34 -0.80
CA ASP A 30 5.00 20.66 -1.07
C ASP A 30 5.46 20.31 -2.51
N SER A 31 4.50 20.12 -3.42
CA SER A 31 4.69 19.78 -4.84
C SER A 31 5.24 18.38 -5.12
N ARG A 32 5.48 17.55 -4.10
CA ARG A 32 5.87 16.15 -4.33
C ARG A 32 4.69 15.34 -4.85
N THR A 33 5.00 14.35 -5.68
CA THR A 33 4.03 13.35 -6.14
C THR A 33 3.99 12.19 -5.15
N LEU A 34 2.77 11.80 -4.76
CA LEU A 34 2.49 10.58 -4.00
C LEU A 34 1.65 9.65 -4.88
N ALA A 35 2.20 8.49 -5.23
CA ALA A 35 1.49 7.47 -5.97
C ALA A 35 0.69 6.55 -5.04
N HIS A 36 -0.52 6.20 -5.47
CA HIS A 36 -1.38 5.28 -4.74
C HIS A 36 -2.21 4.42 -5.68
N ALA A 37 -2.63 3.25 -5.22
CA ALA A 37 -3.51 2.35 -5.97
C ALA A 37 -4.55 1.72 -5.05
N ARG A 38 -5.72 1.43 -5.62
CA ARG A 38 -6.86 0.86 -4.89
C ARG A 38 -6.87 -0.66 -5.01
N TYR A 39 -7.14 -1.31 -3.89
CA TYR A 39 -7.26 -2.77 -3.79
C TYR A 39 -8.45 -3.13 -2.89
N GLY A 40 -8.90 -4.38 -2.97
CA GLY A 40 -9.96 -4.86 -2.10
C GLY A 40 -11.36 -4.40 -2.52
N ALA A 41 -12.23 -4.28 -1.52
CA ALA A 41 -13.62 -3.91 -1.71
C ALA A 41 -13.76 -2.46 -2.22
N SER A 42 -14.92 -2.15 -2.80
CA SER A 42 -15.27 -0.77 -3.08
C SER A 42 -15.50 -0.01 -1.78
N MET A 43 -15.11 1.27 -1.75
CA MET A 43 -15.42 2.16 -0.62
C MET A 43 -16.89 2.57 -0.66
N ASP A 44 -17.54 2.50 0.50
CA ASP A 44 -18.81 3.18 0.80
C ASP A 44 -18.71 3.93 2.14
N SER A 45 -19.78 4.63 2.54
CA SER A 45 -19.82 5.43 3.77
C SER A 45 -19.71 4.63 5.08
N LYS A 46 -19.79 3.29 5.01
CA LYS A 46 -19.73 2.39 6.17
C LYS A 46 -18.45 1.57 6.21
N THR A 47 -17.70 1.50 5.11
CA THR A 47 -16.43 0.76 5.06
C THR A 47 -15.31 1.49 5.79
N TYR A 48 -14.50 0.72 6.53
CA TYR A 48 -13.31 1.22 7.20
C TYR A 48 -12.10 1.02 6.28
N LEU A 49 -11.55 2.11 5.75
CA LEU A 49 -10.40 2.05 4.85
C LEU A 49 -9.12 1.74 5.60
N ILE A 50 -8.21 0.99 4.95
CA ILE A 50 -6.83 0.85 5.41
C ILE A 50 -5.87 1.41 4.36
N PHE A 51 -5.00 2.33 4.78
CA PHE A 51 -3.82 2.67 3.99
C PHE A 51 -2.74 1.59 4.16
N TYR A 52 -2.20 1.12 3.04
CA TYR A 52 -1.12 0.15 3.01
C TYR A 52 0.19 0.82 2.60
N PHE A 53 1.24 0.64 3.40
CA PHE A 53 2.58 1.14 3.13
C PHE A 53 3.47 0.00 2.62
N ASN A 54 4.20 0.21 1.53
CA ASN A 54 5.09 -0.80 0.95
C ASN A 54 6.40 -1.01 1.74
N GLY A 55 6.96 -2.21 1.65
CA GLY A 55 8.26 -2.57 2.22
C GLY A 55 9.47 -1.99 1.47
N THR A 56 10.67 -2.49 1.80
CA THR A 56 11.93 -2.12 1.15
C THR A 56 12.66 -3.38 0.65
N PRO A 57 12.99 -3.50 -0.65
CA PRO A 57 12.40 -2.75 -1.77
C PRO A 57 10.92 -3.12 -1.95
N GLY A 58 10.12 -2.24 -2.55
CA GLY A 58 8.68 -2.46 -2.63
C GLY A 58 7.91 -1.42 -3.45
N SER A 59 6.62 -1.67 -3.66
CA SER A 59 5.65 -0.71 -4.18
C SER A 59 4.23 -1.11 -3.77
N HIS A 60 3.24 -0.31 -4.17
CA HIS A 60 1.82 -0.59 -4.04
C HIS A 60 1.44 -1.99 -4.59
N LEU A 61 2.23 -2.55 -5.52
CA LEU A 61 2.03 -3.88 -6.07
C LEU A 61 2.15 -5.00 -5.01
N GLU A 62 2.77 -4.76 -3.85
CA GLU A 62 2.74 -5.72 -2.73
C GLU A 62 1.30 -6.04 -2.29
N CYS A 63 0.39 -5.06 -2.40
CA CYS A 63 -1.02 -5.22 -2.04
C CYS A 63 -1.77 -6.18 -2.97
N GLN A 64 -1.20 -6.54 -4.13
CA GLN A 64 -1.73 -7.60 -4.99
C GLN A 64 -1.85 -8.93 -4.24
N LEU A 65 -0.93 -9.22 -3.32
CA LEU A 65 -0.97 -10.42 -2.48
C LEU A 65 -2.16 -10.41 -1.50
N LEU A 66 -2.63 -9.22 -1.13
CA LEU A 66 -3.73 -9.02 -0.19
C LEU A 66 -5.10 -8.86 -0.87
N ASN A 67 -5.13 -8.64 -2.19
CA ASN A 67 -6.37 -8.28 -2.89
C ASN A 67 -7.51 -9.29 -2.69
N LYS A 68 -7.22 -10.59 -2.86
CA LYS A 68 -8.21 -11.66 -2.67
C LYS A 68 -8.72 -11.75 -1.21
N PRO A 69 -7.85 -11.85 -0.18
CA PRO A 69 -8.34 -11.91 1.20
C PRO A 69 -9.12 -10.65 1.59
N VAL A 70 -8.66 -9.43 1.24
CA VAL A 70 -9.40 -8.22 1.64
C VAL A 70 -10.74 -8.05 0.92
N LEU A 71 -10.86 -8.53 -0.32
CA LEU A 71 -12.17 -8.65 -0.99
C LEU A 71 -13.14 -9.54 -0.22
N ASN A 72 -12.68 -10.70 0.24
CA ASN A 72 -13.52 -11.64 0.99
C ASN A 72 -14.00 -11.07 2.33
N PHE A 73 -13.22 -10.18 2.95
CA PHE A 73 -13.59 -9.50 4.19
C PHE A 73 -14.30 -8.16 3.99
N GLY A 74 -14.53 -7.73 2.74
CA GLY A 74 -15.16 -6.44 2.46
C GLY A 74 -14.30 -5.24 2.87
N ILE A 75 -12.97 -5.40 2.88
CA ILE A 75 -12.03 -4.36 3.32
C ILE A 75 -11.49 -3.61 2.09
N PRO A 76 -11.70 -2.29 1.99
CA PRO A 76 -11.05 -1.46 0.99
C PRO A 76 -9.63 -1.09 1.44
N LEU A 77 -8.69 -1.12 0.50
CA LEU A 77 -7.30 -0.71 0.71
C LEU A 77 -6.90 0.40 -0.25
N ILE A 78 -6.08 1.33 0.23
CA ILE A 78 -5.30 2.24 -0.61
C ILE A 78 -3.82 1.99 -0.32
N ALA A 79 -3.12 1.39 -1.27
CA ALA A 79 -1.70 1.16 -1.18
C ALA A 79 -0.94 2.37 -1.70
N THR A 80 -0.08 2.95 -0.88
CA THR A 80 0.74 4.12 -1.23
C THR A 80 2.18 3.69 -1.48
N ASP A 81 2.80 4.24 -2.53
CA ASP A 81 4.24 4.16 -2.71
C ASP A 81 4.93 5.18 -1.80
N ARG A 82 5.76 4.71 -0.87
CA ARG A 82 6.58 5.58 -0.01
C ARG A 82 7.52 6.47 -0.84
N PRO A 83 8.04 7.58 -0.30
CA PRO A 83 8.89 8.49 -1.06
C PRO A 83 10.11 7.78 -1.65
N GLY A 84 10.33 7.96 -2.96
CA GLY A 84 11.38 7.30 -3.73
C GLY A 84 11.03 5.93 -4.30
N PHE A 85 9.80 5.42 -4.13
CA PHE A 85 9.34 4.15 -4.69
C PHE A 85 8.27 4.38 -5.76
N GLY A 86 8.17 3.44 -6.71
CA GLY A 86 7.15 3.46 -7.76
C GLY A 86 7.12 4.80 -8.50
N SER A 87 5.95 5.44 -8.51
CA SER A 87 5.74 6.76 -9.13
C SER A 87 5.74 7.92 -8.12
N SER A 88 6.07 7.66 -6.84
CA SER A 88 6.23 8.71 -5.83
C SER A 88 7.55 9.44 -5.98
N SER A 89 7.53 10.76 -5.80
CA SER A 89 8.73 11.58 -5.78
C SER A 89 9.67 11.16 -4.65
N TRP A 90 10.96 11.36 -4.89
CA TRP A 90 11.95 11.36 -3.82
C TRP A 90 11.67 12.49 -2.83
N GLN A 91 12.04 12.30 -1.56
CA GLN A 91 11.95 13.32 -0.52
C GLN A 91 13.33 13.52 0.11
N ASP A 92 13.93 14.68 -0.17
CA ASP A 92 15.20 15.06 0.45
C ASP A 92 15.04 15.34 1.94
N ASN A 93 16.10 15.03 2.71
CA ASN A 93 16.16 15.25 4.16
C ASN A 93 14.95 14.71 4.93
N ARG A 94 14.39 13.58 4.46
CA ARG A 94 13.17 13.00 5.01
C ARG A 94 13.32 12.63 6.49
N THR A 95 12.32 13.02 7.26
CA THR A 95 12.05 12.50 8.61
C THR A 95 10.85 11.55 8.58
N LEU A 96 10.76 10.63 9.55
CA LEU A 96 9.61 9.72 9.66
C LEU A 96 8.29 10.47 9.92
N LEU A 97 8.34 11.58 10.67
CA LEU A 97 7.17 12.37 11.06
C LEU A 97 6.55 13.17 9.92
N GLN A 98 7.23 13.27 8.77
CA GLN A 98 6.63 13.87 7.56
C GLN A 98 5.73 12.88 6.82
N TRP A 99 5.82 11.58 7.10
CA TRP A 99 4.97 10.58 6.43
C TRP A 99 3.48 10.69 6.83
N PRO A 100 3.12 10.79 8.12
CA PRO A 100 1.74 10.97 8.55
C PRO A 100 1.04 12.16 7.87
N GLN A 101 1.76 13.27 7.68
CA GLN A 101 1.21 14.46 7.02
C GLN A 101 0.85 14.20 5.55
N ALA A 102 1.71 13.46 4.81
CA ALA A 102 1.40 13.06 3.45
C ALA A 102 0.17 12.14 3.37
N ILE A 103 0.02 11.24 4.35
CA ILE A 103 -1.15 10.36 4.45
C ILE A 103 -2.42 11.15 4.80
N LEU A 104 -2.34 12.13 5.69
CA LEU A 104 -3.47 13.03 5.99
C LEU A 104 -3.89 13.85 4.76
N GLU A 105 -2.94 14.44 4.04
CA GLU A 105 -3.25 15.19 2.83
C GLU A 105 -3.94 14.32 1.77
N LEU A 106 -3.49 13.08 1.60
CA LEU A 106 -4.14 12.12 0.71
C LEU A 106 -5.53 11.71 1.23
N ALA A 107 -5.68 11.46 2.53
CA ALA A 107 -6.96 11.11 3.14
C ALA A 107 -7.98 12.24 2.97
N ASP A 108 -7.58 13.48 3.22
CA ASP A 108 -8.40 14.68 3.02
C ASP A 108 -8.83 14.83 1.57
N HIS A 109 -7.89 14.68 0.62
CA HIS A 109 -8.17 14.74 -0.82
C HIS A 109 -9.23 13.72 -1.26
N LEU A 110 -9.16 12.52 -0.69
CA LEU A 110 -10.06 11.41 -1.00
C LEU A 110 -11.35 11.42 -0.15
N GLY A 111 -11.53 12.39 0.74
CA GLY A 111 -12.71 12.51 1.60
C GLY A 111 -12.81 11.43 2.69
N ILE A 112 -11.67 10.90 3.14
CA ILE A 112 -11.60 9.82 4.14
C ILE A 112 -11.34 10.42 5.52
N SER A 113 -12.32 10.34 6.41
CA SER A 113 -12.20 10.88 7.78
C SER A 113 -11.69 9.88 8.81
N LYS A 114 -11.75 8.58 8.51
CA LYS A 114 -11.30 7.50 9.40
C LYS A 114 -10.64 6.39 8.59
N PHE A 115 -9.47 5.97 9.04
CA PHE A 115 -8.72 4.91 8.38
C PHE A 115 -7.83 4.16 9.36
N GLY A 116 -7.42 2.95 8.98
CA GLY A 116 -6.32 2.22 9.58
C GLY A 116 -5.06 2.36 8.74
N VAL A 117 -3.93 1.95 9.30
CA VAL A 117 -2.67 1.81 8.57
C VAL A 117 -2.14 0.39 8.72
N LEU A 118 -1.57 -0.13 7.65
CA LEU A 118 -0.96 -1.46 7.55
C LEU A 118 0.30 -1.34 6.70
N GLY A 119 1.22 -2.27 6.83
CA GLY A 119 2.28 -2.45 5.84
C GLY A 119 3.10 -3.69 6.12
N LEU A 120 4.07 -3.95 5.25
CA LEU A 120 4.90 -5.14 5.29
C LEU A 120 6.39 -4.79 5.48
N SER A 121 7.10 -5.59 6.28
CA SER A 121 8.56 -5.51 6.43
C SER A 121 9.03 -4.16 7.04
N GLY A 122 9.82 -3.36 6.31
CA GLY A 122 10.47 -2.13 6.79
C GLY A 122 9.55 -0.92 7.06
N VAL A 123 8.25 -1.14 7.23
CA VAL A 123 7.24 -0.10 7.43
C VAL A 123 7.04 0.30 8.88
N GLY A 124 7.54 -0.49 9.83
CA GLY A 124 7.27 -0.31 11.27
C GLY A 124 7.44 1.13 11.76
N PRO A 125 8.56 1.82 11.45
CA PRO A 125 8.76 3.22 11.85
C PRO A 125 7.74 4.20 11.24
N TYR A 126 7.20 3.92 10.05
CA TYR A 126 6.18 4.75 9.40
C TYR A 126 4.80 4.55 10.05
N ILE A 127 4.46 3.31 10.39
CA ILE A 127 3.23 2.99 11.14
C ILE A 127 3.28 3.64 12.51
N LEU A 128 4.42 3.55 13.21
CA LEU A 128 4.60 4.19 14.50
C LEU A 128 4.55 5.71 14.42
N ALA A 129 5.11 6.32 13.36
CA ALA A 129 4.95 7.75 13.12
C ALA A 129 3.48 8.13 12.93
N CYS A 130 2.70 7.34 12.18
CA CYS A 130 1.26 7.56 12.04
C CYS A 130 0.54 7.43 13.37
N PHE A 131 0.85 6.40 14.17
CA PHE A 131 0.27 6.23 15.49
C PHE A 131 0.62 7.39 16.45
N HIS A 132 1.79 8.00 16.29
CA HIS A 132 2.24 9.13 17.11
C HIS A 132 1.61 10.47 16.70
N GLU A 133 1.50 10.74 15.40
CA GLU A 133 1.11 12.06 14.86
C GLU A 133 -0.38 12.19 14.52
N LEU A 134 -1.07 11.08 14.25
CA LEU A 134 -2.48 11.10 13.87
C LEU A 134 -3.39 11.10 15.12
N PRO A 135 -4.52 11.82 15.07
CA PRO A 135 -5.45 11.98 16.20
C PRO A 135 -6.26 10.72 16.54
#